data_AF-A0AAW2T2Q7-F1
#
_entry.id   AF-A0AAW2T2Q7-F1
#
_cell.length_a   1.000
_cell.length_b   1.000
_cell.length_c   1.000
_cell.angle_alpha   90.00
_cell.angle_beta   90.00
_cell.angle_gamma   90.00
#
_symmetry.space_group_name_H-M   'P 1'
#
loop_
_entity.id
_entity.type
_entity.pdbx_description
1 polymer ?
#
loop_
_entity_poly.entity_id
_entity_poly.type
_entity_poly.pdbx_seq_one_letter_code
_entity_poly.pdbx_strand_id
1 'polypeptide(L)'
;MSKKQIIFVSAVAMIWSPFLVKKLISRNTILHEKITWMGAAILVYFFSVSGMMFNIIRKMPLFLRDKRDPSKMLFFYQGSGIQLGVEGFSVGFLYTIVGLLLAFLTHGLVKVRNRSVQRWVMMLILFVLFWAVQKVVLLGNWKSGYRSHAYWPSSWR
;
A
#
# COMPACT_ATOMS: atom_id res chain seq x y z
N MET A 1 -17.89 29.23 -5.52
CA MET A 1 -18.27 28.90 -6.91
C MET A 1 -19.51 29.69 -7.29
N SER A 2 -19.51 30.37 -8.44
CA SER A 2 -20.64 31.19 -8.87
C SER A 2 -21.78 30.32 -9.42
N LYS A 3 -23.05 30.69 -9.17
CA LYS A 3 -24.25 29.93 -9.63
C LYS A 3 -24.21 29.63 -11.14
N LYS A 4 -23.64 30.53 -11.94
CA LYS A 4 -23.47 30.36 -13.39
C LYS A 4 -22.47 29.26 -13.77
N GLN A 5 -21.41 29.07 -12.99
CA GLN A 5 -20.45 27.97 -13.21
C GLN A 5 -21.05 26.61 -12.87
N ILE A 6 -21.89 26.54 -11.82
CA ILE A 6 -22.56 25.28 -11.43
C ILE A 6 -23.54 24.85 -12.54
N ILE A 7 -24.34 25.79 -13.07
CA ILE A 7 -25.27 25.53 -14.17
C ILE A 7 -24.53 25.12 -15.45
N PHE A 8 -23.40 25.77 -15.74
CA PHE A 8 -22.57 25.41 -16.89
C PHE A 8 -22.00 23.99 -16.75
N VAL A 9 -21.41 23.66 -15.60
CA VAL A 9 -20.86 22.33 -15.34
C VAL A 9 -21.95 21.25 -15.38
N SER A 10 -23.13 21.52 -14.80
CA SER A 10 -24.24 20.57 -14.85
C SER A 10 -24.77 20.37 -16.28
N ALA A 11 -24.85 21.44 -17.09
CA ALA A 11 -25.26 21.33 -18.49
C ALA A 11 -24.26 20.52 -19.32
N VAL A 12 -22.96 20.78 -19.17
CA VAL A 12 -21.91 20.00 -19.84
C VAL A 12 -21.95 18.53 -19.40
N ALA A 13 -22.10 18.27 -18.10
CA ALA A 13 -22.21 16.91 -17.58
C ALA A 13 -23.46 16.16 -18.13
N MET A 14 -24.59 16.86 -18.27
CA MET A 14 -25.82 16.27 -18.80
C MET A 14 -25.72 15.95 -20.30
N ILE A 15 -25.01 16.76 -21.07
CA ILE A 15 -24.73 16.50 -22.49
C ILE A 15 -23.73 15.36 -22.66
N TRP A 16 -22.72 15.26 -21.78
CA TRP A 16 -21.71 14.20 -21.82
C TRP A 16 -22.19 12.85 -21.29
N SER A 17 -23.16 12.84 -20.39
CA SER A 17 -23.79 11.65 -19.80
C SER A 17 -24.14 10.57 -20.84
N PRO A 18 -24.95 10.84 -21.88
CA PRO A 18 -25.35 9.81 -22.84
C PRO A 18 -24.18 9.25 -23.65
N PHE A 19 -23.16 10.07 -23.95
CA PHE A 19 -21.95 9.61 -24.64
C PHE A 19 -21.10 8.70 -23.77
N LEU A 20 -20.94 9.03 -22.49
CA LEU A 20 -20.22 8.19 -21.52
C LEU A 20 -20.97 6.87 -21.28
N VAL A 21 -22.30 6.91 -21.12
CA VAL A 21 -23.12 5.71 -20.92
C VAL A 21 -23.07 4.79 -22.14
N LYS A 22 -23.19 5.33 -23.36
CA LYS A 22 -23.08 4.55 -24.61
C LYS A 22 -21.69 3.92 -24.77
N LYS A 23 -20.64 4.65 -24.40
CA LYS A 23 -19.25 4.16 -24.41
C LYS A 23 -19.01 3.09 -23.34
N LEU A 24 -19.64 3.21 -22.17
CA LEU A 24 -19.61 2.22 -21.10
C LEU A 24 -20.29 0.92 -21.53
N ILE A 25 -21.51 0.99 -22.07
CA ILE A 25 -22.30 -0.18 -22.47
C ILE A 25 -21.66 -0.95 -23.63
N SER A 26 -20.89 -0.29 -24.50
CA SER A 26 -20.25 -0.92 -25.67
C SER A 26 -19.18 -1.98 -25.33
N ARG A 27 -18.99 -2.37 -24.05
CA ARG A 27 -18.09 -3.43 -23.52
C ARG A 27 -16.60 -3.34 -23.90
N ASN A 28 -16.22 -2.37 -24.72
CA ASN A 28 -14.85 -2.20 -25.22
C ASN A 28 -14.11 -1.09 -24.44
N THR A 29 -14.38 -0.98 -23.14
CA THR A 29 -13.79 0.04 -22.26
C THR A 29 -12.92 -0.60 -21.19
N ILE A 30 -11.90 0.14 -20.75
CA ILE A 30 -10.94 -0.24 -19.70
C ILE A 30 -11.65 -0.66 -18.40
N LEU A 31 -12.89 -0.18 -18.18
CA LEU A 31 -13.73 -0.51 -17.02
C LEU A 31 -14.36 -1.92 -17.08
N HIS A 32 -14.30 -2.61 -18.21
CA HIS A 32 -14.77 -4.00 -18.34
C HIS A 32 -13.64 -5.02 -18.16
N GLU A 33 -12.38 -4.57 -18.24
CA GLU A 33 -11.20 -5.41 -18.07
C GLU A 33 -11.04 -5.83 -16.61
N LYS A 34 -10.94 -7.15 -16.38
CA LYS A 34 -10.76 -7.72 -15.02
C LYS A 34 -9.48 -7.23 -14.36
N ILE A 35 -8.43 -6.99 -15.15
CA ILE A 35 -7.12 -6.52 -14.68
C ILE A 35 -7.24 -5.11 -14.07
N THR A 36 -8.05 -4.24 -14.68
CA THR A 36 -8.29 -2.88 -14.17
C THR A 36 -8.91 -2.91 -12.78
N TRP A 37 -9.93 -3.74 -12.58
CA TRP A 37 -10.57 -3.89 -11.28
C TRP A 37 -9.66 -4.51 -10.23
N MET A 38 -8.84 -5.48 -10.64
CA MET A 38 -7.85 -6.09 -9.75
C MET A 38 -6.79 -5.06 -9.32
N GLY A 39 -6.30 -4.22 -10.24
CA GLY A 39 -5.39 -3.12 -9.93
C GLY A 39 -6.02 -2.08 -9.00
N ALA A 40 -7.27 -1.70 -9.27
CA ALA A 40 -8.03 -0.78 -8.42
C ALA A 40 -8.22 -1.33 -6.99
N ALA A 41 -8.52 -2.61 -6.85
CA ALA A 41 -8.67 -3.26 -5.55
C ALA A 41 -7.36 -3.26 -4.75
N ILE A 42 -6.21 -3.53 -5.39
CA ILE A 42 -4.90 -3.47 -4.75
C ILE A 42 -4.59 -2.04 -4.29
N LEU A 43 -4.95 -1.04 -5.10
CA LEU A 43 -4.76 0.37 -4.76
C LEU A 43 -5.60 0.75 -3.53
N VAL A 44 -6.86 0.33 -3.46
CA VAL A 44 -7.71 0.53 -2.27
C VAL A 44 -7.11 -0.16 -1.04
N TYR A 45 -6.62 -1.39 -1.18
CA TYR A 45 -5.94 -2.11 -0.11
C TYR A 45 -4.72 -1.35 0.41
N PHE A 46 -3.87 -0.84 -0.49
CA PHE A 46 -2.70 -0.05 -0.13
C PHE A 46 -3.06 1.20 0.70
N PHE A 47 -4.07 1.97 0.28
CA PHE A 47 -4.50 3.15 1.03
C PHE A 47 -5.12 2.81 2.38
N SER A 48 -5.81 1.68 2.48
CA SER A 48 -6.36 1.18 3.74
C SER A 48 -5.26 0.79 4.73
N VAL A 49 -4.29 -0.02 4.28
CA VAL A 49 -3.22 -0.56 5.15
C VAL A 49 -2.17 0.50 5.53
N SER A 50 -1.90 1.48 4.66
CA SER A 50 -0.93 2.56 4.95
C SER A 50 -1.35 3.53 6.05
N GLY A 51 -2.56 3.38 6.62
CA GLY A 51 -3.05 4.26 7.67
C GLY A 51 -3.48 5.64 7.15
N MET A 52 -3.86 5.74 5.87
CA MET A 52 -4.31 7.00 5.27
C MET A 52 -5.47 7.62 6.06
N MET A 53 -6.38 6.79 6.58
CA MET A 53 -7.49 7.24 7.43
C MET A 53 -6.99 7.94 8.70
N PHE A 54 -5.97 7.37 9.37
CA PHE A 54 -5.37 7.97 10.56
C PHE A 54 -4.71 9.32 10.22
N ASN A 55 -4.03 9.41 9.07
CA ASN A 55 -3.38 10.63 8.61
C ASN A 55 -4.39 11.75 8.32
N ILE A 56 -5.51 11.42 7.65
CA ILE A 56 -6.56 12.40 7.30
C ILE A 56 -7.25 12.93 8.57
N ILE A 57 -7.66 12.03 9.48
CA ILE A 57 -8.41 12.42 10.69
C ILE A 57 -7.56 13.31 11.61
N ARG A 58 -6.29 12.95 11.81
CA ARG A 58 -5.40 13.66 12.73
C ARG A 58 -4.58 14.77 12.08
N LYS A 59 -4.77 15.03 10.77
CA LYS A 59 -3.97 15.97 9.98
C LYS A 59 -2.47 15.80 10.22
N MET A 60 -2.01 14.55 10.27
CA MET A 60 -0.60 14.24 10.54
C MET A 60 0.28 14.79 9.42
N PRO A 61 1.39 15.47 9.73
CA PRO A 61 2.32 15.92 8.69
C PRO A 61 2.97 14.71 8.02
N LEU A 62 3.18 14.80 6.70
CA LEU A 62 3.86 13.77 5.92
C LEU A 62 5.29 13.56 6.42
N PHE A 63 5.95 14.65 6.82
CA PHE A 63 7.32 14.68 7.32
C PHE A 63 7.42 15.70 8.45
N LEU A 64 8.25 15.43 9.45
CA LEU A 64 8.61 16.43 10.46
C LEU A 64 10.00 16.97 10.13
N ARG A 65 10.16 18.29 10.26
CA ARG A 65 11.46 18.95 10.22
C ARG A 65 12.01 18.93 11.64
N ASP A 66 13.24 18.46 11.83
CA ASP A 66 13.83 18.38 13.17
C ASP A 66 13.84 19.78 13.81
N LYS A 67 13.39 19.86 15.07
CA LYS A 67 13.37 21.11 15.84
C LYS A 67 14.77 21.59 16.22
N ARG A 68 15.78 20.70 16.20
CA ARG A 68 17.17 21.01 16.53
C ARG A 68 18.04 21.29 15.30
N ASP A 69 17.72 20.68 14.15
CA ASP A 69 18.45 20.86 12.89
C ASP A 69 17.49 21.03 11.70
N PRO A 70 17.22 22.26 11.23
CA PRO A 70 16.27 22.51 10.13
C PRO A 70 16.72 21.96 8.76
N SER A 71 17.92 21.37 8.65
CA SER A 71 18.43 20.69 7.47
C SER A 71 18.06 19.20 7.41
N LYS A 72 17.61 18.59 8.52
CA LYS A 72 17.28 17.15 8.58
C LYS A 72 15.77 16.92 8.53
N MET A 73 15.35 16.15 7.52
CA MET A 73 13.97 15.66 7.42
C MET A 73 13.85 14.35 8.20
N LEU A 74 12.96 14.33 9.20
CA LEU A 74 12.65 13.13 9.98
C LEU A 74 11.46 12.42 9.34
N PHE A 75 11.76 11.30 8.68
CA PHE A 75 10.78 10.43 8.01
C PHE A 75 10.13 9.41 8.95
N PHE A 76 10.77 9.14 10.10
CA PHE A 76 10.32 8.18 11.11
C PHE A 76 10.35 8.84 12.48
N TYR A 77 9.26 8.71 13.25
CA TYR A 77 9.14 9.28 14.59
C TYR A 77 9.18 8.18 15.65
N GLN A 78 10.07 8.32 16.63
CA GLN A 78 10.21 7.35 17.71
C GLN A 78 9.19 7.67 18.81
N GLY A 79 7.98 7.12 18.69
CA GLY A 79 6.91 7.30 19.66
C GLY A 79 5.71 6.38 19.43
N SER A 80 5.26 5.71 20.49
CA SER A 80 4.03 4.94 20.52
C SER A 80 2.82 5.88 20.37
N GLY A 81 2.06 5.77 19.27
CA GLY A 81 0.83 6.55 19.05
C GLY A 81 0.92 7.74 18.09
N ILE A 82 2.12 8.09 17.61
CA ILE A 82 2.30 9.03 16.49
C ILE A 82 2.82 8.23 15.29
N GLN A 83 2.11 8.31 14.18
CA GLN A 83 2.49 7.69 12.91
C GLN A 83 2.56 8.80 11.88
N LEU A 84 3.76 9.04 11.35
CA LEU A 84 3.93 10.02 10.29
C LEU A 84 3.35 9.49 8.98
N GLY A 85 2.92 10.39 8.12
CA GLY A 85 2.32 9.99 6.85
C GLY A 85 3.25 9.11 6.02
N VAL A 86 4.52 9.46 5.93
CA VAL A 86 5.51 8.67 5.17
C VAL A 86 5.91 7.38 5.87
N GLU A 87 5.91 7.33 7.20
CA GLU A 87 6.09 6.08 7.91
C GLU A 87 4.97 5.09 7.57
N GLY A 88 3.70 5.54 7.63
CA GLY A 88 2.55 4.72 7.26
C GLY A 88 2.55 4.28 5.79
N PHE A 89 2.87 5.19 4.87
CA PHE A 89 3.01 4.83 3.46
C PHE A 89 4.15 3.85 3.20
N SER A 90 5.32 4.01 3.85
CA SER A 90 6.46 3.12 3.66
C SER A 90 6.15 1.70 4.16
N VAL A 91 5.53 1.59 5.34
CA VAL A 91 5.13 0.30 5.91
C VAL A 91 4.02 -0.34 5.07
N GLY A 92 2.99 0.42 4.70
CA GLY A 92 1.91 -0.07 3.82
C GLY A 92 2.42 -0.54 2.45
N PHE A 93 3.43 0.14 1.90
CA PHE A 93 4.07 -0.25 0.65
C PHE A 93 4.81 -1.58 0.77
N LEU A 94 5.57 -1.77 1.85
CA LEU A 94 6.24 -3.05 2.14
C LEU A 94 5.23 -4.19 2.24
N TYR A 95 4.12 -4.02 2.97
CA TYR A 95 3.07 -5.03 3.06
C TYR A 95 2.46 -5.38 1.69
N THR A 96 2.23 -4.36 0.86
CA THR A 96 1.60 -4.56 -0.46
C THR A 96 2.55 -5.27 -1.42
N ILE A 97 3.85 -4.92 -1.43
CA ILE A 97 4.89 -5.62 -2.21
C ILE A 97 5.01 -7.07 -1.77
N VAL A 98 5.06 -7.33 -0.45
CA VAL A 98 5.15 -8.69 0.09
C VAL A 98 3.96 -9.53 -0.38
N GLY A 99 2.74 -9.00 -0.30
CA GLY A 99 1.54 -9.67 -0.81
C GLY A 99 1.58 -9.92 -2.32
N LEU A 100 2.00 -8.93 -3.11
CA LEU A 100 2.16 -9.05 -4.56
C LEU A 100 3.20 -10.09 -4.97
N LEU A 101 4.36 -10.10 -4.31
CA LEU A 101 5.43 -11.08 -4.54
C LEU A 101 4.95 -12.49 -4.21
N LEU A 102 4.20 -12.66 -3.11
CA LEU A 102 3.63 -13.95 -2.73
C LEU A 102 2.59 -14.43 -3.75
N ALA A 103 1.71 -13.54 -4.21
CA ALA A 103 0.73 -13.84 -5.26
C ALA A 103 1.40 -14.19 -6.59
N PHE A 104 2.50 -13.51 -6.94
CA PHE A 104 3.30 -13.83 -8.11
C PHE A 104 3.96 -15.20 -7.99
N LEU A 105 4.48 -15.55 -6.82
CA LEU A 105 5.11 -16.84 -6.55
C LEU A 105 4.11 -18.00 -6.70
N THR A 106 2.86 -17.82 -6.26
CA THR A 106 1.84 -18.88 -6.32
C THR A 106 1.14 -18.99 -7.68
N HIS A 107 0.83 -17.88 -8.34
CA HIS A 107 0.05 -17.90 -9.59
C HIS A 107 0.87 -17.63 -10.86
N GLY A 108 1.92 -16.82 -10.78
CA GLY A 108 2.73 -16.41 -11.93
C GLY A 108 3.89 -17.38 -12.19
N LEU A 109 4.70 -17.62 -11.16
CA LEU A 109 5.94 -18.38 -11.25
C LEU A 109 5.72 -19.85 -11.66
N VAL A 110 4.56 -20.43 -11.34
CA VAL A 110 4.17 -21.80 -11.72
C VAL A 110 4.02 -21.96 -13.24
N LYS A 111 3.76 -20.87 -13.98
CA LYS A 111 3.61 -20.90 -15.45
C LYS A 111 4.94 -20.87 -16.20
N VAL A 112 6.07 -20.70 -15.50
CA VAL A 112 7.39 -20.59 -16.13
C VAL A 112 7.88 -21.97 -16.55
N ARG A 113 8.15 -22.15 -17.86
CA ARG A 113 8.58 -23.44 -18.42
C ARG A 113 9.98 -23.88 -17.96
N ASN A 114 10.87 -22.91 -17.67
CA ASN A 114 12.26 -23.20 -17.32
C ASN A 114 12.44 -23.38 -15.80
N ARG A 115 12.72 -24.62 -15.39
CA ARG A 115 12.90 -25.00 -13.97
C ARG A 115 14.09 -24.33 -13.29
N SER A 116 15.14 -23.97 -14.02
CA SER A 116 16.31 -23.30 -13.44
C SER A 116 16.00 -21.85 -13.13
N VAL A 117 15.38 -21.13 -14.07
CA VAL A 117 14.91 -19.75 -13.87
C VAL A 117 13.88 -19.69 -12.76
N GLN A 118 12.93 -20.63 -12.75
CA GLN A 118 11.90 -20.72 -11.71
C GLN A 118 12.51 -20.82 -10.31
N ARG A 119 13.52 -21.69 -10.12
CA ARG A 119 14.20 -21.89 -8.83
C ARG A 119 14.96 -20.66 -8.37
N TRP A 120 15.71 -20.01 -9.27
CA TRP A 120 16.44 -18.79 -8.93
C TRP A 120 15.51 -17.65 -8.54
N VAL A 121 14.43 -17.45 -9.29
CA VAL A 121 13.42 -16.43 -8.98
C VAL A 121 12.72 -16.74 -7.65
N MET A 122 12.41 -18.00 -7.38
CA MET A 122 11.80 -18.41 -6.10
C MET A 122 12.72 -18.11 -4.91
N MET A 123 14.01 -18.45 -5.02
CA MET A 123 15.00 -18.14 -3.97
C MET A 123 15.14 -16.64 -3.73
N LEU A 124 15.18 -15.85 -4.81
CA LEU A 124 15.25 -14.40 -4.71
C LEU A 124 14.02 -13.81 -4.02
N ILE A 125 12.82 -14.26 -4.40
CA ILE A 125 11.57 -13.81 -3.77
C ILE A 125 11.55 -14.19 -2.28
N LEU A 126 11.90 -15.42 -1.93
CA LEU A 126 11.96 -15.86 -0.53
C LEU A 126 12.95 -15.04 0.30
N PHE A 127 14.10 -14.71 -0.27
CA PHE A 127 15.07 -13.85 0.38
C PHE A 127 14.51 -12.45 0.63
N VAL A 128 13.86 -11.85 -0.37
CA VAL A 128 13.23 -10.52 -0.24
C VAL A 128 12.09 -10.55 0.80
N LEU A 129 11.27 -11.60 0.81
CA LEU A 129 10.20 -11.78 1.79
C LEU A 129 10.77 -11.87 3.21
N PHE A 130 11.80 -12.69 3.43
CA PHE A 130 12.47 -12.81 4.72
C PHE A 130 13.04 -11.48 5.19
N TRP A 131 13.76 -10.78 4.30
CA TRP A 131 14.35 -9.48 4.60
C TRP A 131 13.30 -8.41 4.92
N ALA A 132 12.20 -8.36 4.16
CA ALA A 132 11.11 -7.43 4.40
C ALA A 132 10.45 -7.66 5.77
N VAL A 133 10.17 -8.92 6.13
CA VAL A 133 9.60 -9.27 7.44
C VAL A 133 10.57 -8.87 8.56
N GLN A 134 11.86 -9.16 8.42
CA GLN A 134 12.86 -8.77 9.40
C GLN A 134 12.88 -7.24 9.62
N LYS A 135 12.80 -6.45 8.53
CA LYS A 135 12.73 -4.99 8.62
C LYS A 135 11.47 -4.52 9.33
N VAL A 136 10.30 -5.08 9.01
CA VAL A 136 9.04 -4.72 9.67
C VAL A 136 9.08 -5.02 11.18
N VAL A 137 9.62 -6.18 11.57
CA VAL A 137 9.77 -6.56 13.00
C VAL A 137 10.75 -5.64 13.72
N LEU A 138 11.89 -5.32 13.08
CA LEU A 138 12.86 -4.37 13.63
C LEU A 138 12.25 -2.98 13.84
N LEU A 139 11.50 -2.47 12.85
CA LEU A 139 10.80 -1.18 12.98
C LEU A 139 9.76 -1.20 14.09
N GLY A 140 8.97 -2.29 14.20
CA GLY A 140 7.98 -2.46 15.26
C GLY A 140 8.61 -2.46 16.66
N ASN A 141 9.70 -3.22 16.83
CA ASN A 141 10.44 -3.29 18.09
C ASN A 141 11.09 -1.95 18.45
N TRP A 142 11.64 -1.24 17.46
CA TRP A 142 12.23 0.09 17.65
C TRP A 142 11.19 1.14 18.04
N LYS A 143 9.98 1.08 17.48
CA LYS A 143 8.89 2.04 17.75
C LYS A 143 8.17 1.77 19.08
N SER A 144 7.90 0.51 19.39
CA SER A 144 7.18 0.10 20.60
C SER A 144 8.09 0.03 21.84
N GLY A 145 9.41 -0.10 21.64
CA GLY A 145 10.36 -0.42 22.71
C GLY A 145 10.22 -1.86 23.24
N TYR A 146 9.25 -2.62 22.72
CA TYR A 146 8.98 -4.00 23.09
C TYR A 146 9.97 -4.93 22.37
N ARG A 147 10.81 -5.64 23.13
CA ARG A 147 11.62 -6.73 22.57
C ARG A 147 10.71 -7.93 22.35
N SER A 148 10.67 -8.45 21.12
CA SER A 148 10.02 -9.73 20.85
C SER A 148 10.73 -10.82 21.67
N HIS A 149 10.09 -11.29 22.74
CA HIS A 149 10.60 -12.42 23.49
C HIS A 149 10.08 -13.69 22.81
N ALA A 150 10.98 -14.59 22.43
CA ALA A 150 10.60 -15.93 22.01
C ALA A 150 10.05 -16.65 23.26
N TYR A 151 8.72 -16.77 23.34
CA TYR A 151 8.10 -17.53 24.42
C TYR A 151 8.25 -19.02 24.12
N TRP A 152 9.17 -19.67 24.83
CA TRP A 152 9.29 -21.12 24.81
C TRP A 152 8.32 -21.69 25.83
N PRO A 153 7.32 -22.51 25.44
CA PRO A 153 6.43 -23.13 26.40
C PRO A 153 7.25 -24.09 27.26
N SER A 154 7.55 -23.71 28.51
CA SER A 154 8.04 -24.66 29.51
C SER A 154 6.91 -25.63 29.83
N SER A 155 7.20 -26.94 29.77
CA SER A 155 6.23 -27.99 30.09
C SER A 155 5.54 -27.69 31.42
N TRP A 156 4.22 -27.77 31.42
CA TRP A 156 3.40 -27.69 32.62
C TRP A 156 3.79 -28.84 33.56
N ARG A 157 4.07 -28.51 34.82
CA ARG A 157 4.21 -29.47 35.91
C ARG A 157 2.87 -29.65 36.59
#